data_AF-A0AAU9AK91-F1
#
_entry.id   AF-A0AAU9AK91-F1
#
_cell.length_a   1.000
_cell.length_b   1.000
_cell.length_c   1.000
_cell.angle_alpha   90.00
_cell.angle_beta   90.00
_cell.angle_gamma   90.00
#
_symmetry.space_group_name_H-M   'P 1'
#
loop_
_entity.id
_entity.type
_entity.pdbx_description
1 polymer ?
#
loop_
_entity_poly.entity_id
_entity_poly.type
_entity_poly.pdbx_seq_one_letter_code
_entity_poly.pdbx_strand_id
1 'polypeptide(L)'
;MNVPGEGGEYLQSHPRFAEMPGRIRAWILESPSASADFARFFKDEGVVQGQSGVGLPYYAPLEPPRILVEDSQWRSLQASDAPAWPQRHLFGTLAHEIGHHRYNTGSIPFQGRSADEYVQYRAGLEAQAIFNAFPIFKELEHQPEFKGGKPFGSIGYLNEVELGSLYGDWKAGRLGDAEVVERMAAKVADAPYTLAKPPQDMDGNGAIAHRDAYLRDYARYVEPKLQPQSSIDPAGAGLNPQDAALFDRLRAQVRELDRSAGKGWDEQSERLSASALVMAKGCGFGAEDELRLAFNRRSDDVAAGTLLHLSRHGANASPDPYANRTHMPLAEALAVPAEQRCEQVRALEVAQSQRAQTAQTQIIVAADEPGKDRPKLTV
;
A
#
# COMPACT_ATOMS: atom_id res chain seq x y z
N MET A 1 -0.60 26.04 22.08
CA MET A 1 0.65 26.77 22.37
C MET A 1 1.14 26.27 23.72
N ASN A 2 2.26 25.56 23.78
CA ASN A 2 2.89 25.17 25.05
C ASN A 2 3.75 26.35 25.52
N VAL A 3 3.64 26.68 26.81
CA VAL A 3 4.45 27.71 27.45
C VAL A 3 5.88 27.15 27.64
N PRO A 4 6.95 27.87 27.27
CA PRO A 4 8.32 27.44 27.55
C PRO A 4 8.50 27.24 29.06
N GLY A 5 8.81 26.01 29.49
CA GLY A 5 9.02 25.64 30.91
C GLY A 5 8.12 24.49 31.42
N GLU A 6 6.86 24.41 30.97
CA GLU A 6 5.89 23.42 31.50
C GLU A 6 6.27 21.96 31.19
N GLY A 7 6.95 21.72 30.07
CA GLY A 7 7.40 20.37 29.68
C GLY A 7 8.46 19.81 30.62
N GLY A 8 9.44 20.64 31.01
CA GLY A 8 10.53 20.23 31.88
C GLY A 8 10.07 19.91 33.31
N GLU A 9 9.21 20.75 33.88
CA GLU A 9 8.63 20.52 35.22
C GLU A 9 7.80 19.24 35.26
N TYR A 10 6.94 19.03 34.25
CA TYR A 10 6.19 17.80 34.11
C TYR A 10 7.10 16.57 34.08
N LEU A 11 8.13 16.59 33.23
CA LEU A 11 9.07 15.47 33.09
C LEU A 11 9.79 15.14 34.39
N GLN A 12 10.28 16.14 35.12
CA GLN A 12 11.00 15.93 36.39
C GLN A 12 10.16 15.18 37.44
N SER A 13 8.84 15.36 37.42
CA SER A 13 7.90 14.66 38.32
C SER A 13 7.42 13.31 37.79
N HIS A 14 7.70 12.97 36.52
CA HIS A 14 7.11 11.81 35.87
C HIS A 14 7.91 10.52 36.14
N PRO A 15 7.29 9.45 36.68
CA PRO A 15 8.01 8.25 37.12
C PRO A 15 8.75 7.54 35.98
N ARG A 16 8.14 7.45 34.79
CA ARG A 16 8.80 6.83 33.63
C ARG A 16 9.95 7.66 33.07
N PHE A 17 9.93 8.98 33.27
CA PHE A 17 11.07 9.80 32.89
C PHE A 17 12.24 9.52 33.83
N ALA A 18 11.99 9.33 35.12
CA ALA A 18 13.01 8.97 36.12
C ALA A 18 13.68 7.60 35.88
N GLU A 19 13.11 6.75 35.02
CA GLU A 19 13.71 5.49 34.59
C GLU A 19 14.71 5.66 33.43
N MET A 20 14.70 6.77 32.69
CA MET A 20 15.61 6.98 31.57
C MET A 20 17.06 7.19 32.03
N PRO A 21 18.09 6.86 31.22
CA PRO A 21 19.50 7.12 31.53
C PRO A 21 19.78 8.56 31.97
N GLY A 22 20.62 8.72 33.00
CA GLY A 22 20.80 10.02 33.68
C GLY A 22 21.25 11.17 32.77
N ARG A 23 22.19 10.93 31.83
CA ARG A 23 22.64 11.98 30.90
C ARG A 23 21.58 12.30 29.84
N ILE A 24 20.86 11.28 29.38
CA ILE A 24 19.74 11.46 28.45
C ILE A 24 18.67 12.35 29.07
N ARG A 25 18.30 12.12 30.34
CA ARG A 25 17.37 13.00 31.05
C ARG A 25 17.88 14.43 31.14
N ALA A 26 19.16 14.62 31.46
CA ALA A 26 19.77 15.95 31.51
C ALA A 26 19.66 16.66 30.15
N TRP A 27 20.03 16.01 29.05
CA TRP A 27 19.92 16.61 27.71
C TRP A 27 18.47 16.89 27.29
N ILE A 28 17.51 16.04 27.67
CA ILE A 28 16.09 16.31 27.41
C ILE A 28 15.65 17.58 28.14
N LEU A 29 16.05 17.77 29.40
CA LEU A 29 15.69 18.95 30.20
C LEU A 29 16.39 20.23 29.73
N GLU A 30 17.61 20.12 29.21
CA GLU A 30 18.38 21.26 28.67
C GLU A 30 17.89 21.73 27.28
N SER A 31 17.15 20.88 26.56
CA SER A 31 16.54 21.21 25.26
C SER A 31 15.04 21.46 25.42
N PRO A 32 14.56 22.71 25.30
CA PRO A 32 13.13 23.01 25.27
C PRO A 32 12.36 22.20 24.23
N SER A 33 12.95 21.96 23.05
CA SER A 33 12.35 21.15 22.00
C SER A 33 12.18 19.69 22.44
N ALA A 34 13.23 19.07 22.96
CA ALA A 34 13.16 17.69 23.46
C ALA A 34 12.20 17.57 24.64
N SER A 35 12.27 18.50 25.61
CA SER A 35 11.36 18.52 26.75
C SER A 35 9.89 18.56 26.32
N ALA A 36 9.55 19.39 25.32
CA ALA A 36 8.18 19.46 24.82
C ALA A 36 7.72 18.15 24.16
N ASP A 37 8.58 17.53 23.35
CA ASP A 37 8.26 16.29 22.65
C ASP A 37 8.09 15.11 23.62
N PHE A 38 9.04 14.92 24.55
CA PHE A 38 8.96 13.87 25.56
C PHE A 38 7.81 14.09 26.55
N ALA A 39 7.54 15.34 26.94
CA ALA A 39 6.41 15.63 27.82
C ALA A 39 5.09 15.24 27.15
N ARG A 40 4.93 15.51 25.85
CA ARG A 40 3.76 15.08 25.08
C ARG A 40 3.65 13.56 25.04
N PHE A 41 4.72 12.87 24.68
CA PHE A 41 4.75 11.41 24.63
C PHE A 41 4.35 10.77 25.95
N PHE A 42 4.87 11.25 27.08
CA PHE A 42 4.50 10.72 28.39
C PHE A 42 3.09 11.12 28.84
N LYS A 43 2.56 12.28 28.42
CA LYS A 43 1.16 12.67 28.66
C LYS A 43 0.20 11.74 27.93
N ASP A 44 0.59 11.25 26.76
CA ASP A 44 -0.15 10.23 25.99
C ASP A 44 0.13 8.81 26.51
N GLU A 45 0.57 8.69 27.77
CA GLU A 45 0.92 7.42 28.44
C GLU A 45 2.03 6.62 27.73
N GLY A 46 2.89 7.28 26.97
CA GLY A 46 3.96 6.65 26.23
C GLY A 46 4.99 5.93 27.11
N VAL A 47 5.63 4.90 26.55
CA VAL A 47 6.66 4.09 27.23
C VAL A 47 7.92 3.97 26.36
N VAL A 48 9.09 4.30 26.93
CA VAL A 48 10.37 3.83 26.40
C VAL A 48 10.65 2.48 27.03
N GLN A 49 10.66 1.40 26.24
CA GLN A 49 10.69 0.03 26.75
C GLN A 49 11.86 -0.76 26.19
N GLY A 50 12.63 -1.37 27.09
CA GLY A 50 13.59 -2.42 26.76
C GLY A 50 12.90 -3.69 26.26
N GLN A 51 13.29 -4.17 25.09
CA GLN A 51 12.87 -5.46 24.54
C GLN A 51 14.04 -6.13 23.84
N SER A 52 14.18 -7.45 24.00
CA SER A 52 15.24 -8.23 23.36
C SER A 52 14.99 -8.41 21.87
N GLY A 53 16.04 -8.30 21.05
CA GLY A 53 15.98 -8.54 19.61
C GLY A 53 15.37 -7.38 18.83
N VAL A 54 15.36 -6.18 19.41
CA VAL A 54 14.95 -4.94 18.75
C VAL A 54 16.06 -4.45 17.81
N GLY A 55 17.32 -4.59 18.23
CA GLY A 55 18.46 -4.05 17.49
C GLY A 55 18.53 -2.53 17.60
N LEU A 56 17.94 -1.82 16.64
CA LEU A 56 17.88 -0.35 16.64
C LEU A 56 16.58 0.14 17.28
N PRO A 57 16.62 1.24 18.06
CA PRO A 57 15.40 1.84 18.58
C PRO A 57 14.39 2.16 17.47
N TYR A 58 13.09 1.97 17.75
CA TYR A 58 12.03 2.40 16.85
C TYR A 58 10.75 2.80 17.58
N TYR A 59 10.03 3.76 17.03
CA TYR A 59 8.70 4.16 17.47
C TYR A 59 7.63 3.19 16.96
N ALA A 60 6.75 2.76 17.86
CA ALA A 60 5.57 1.95 17.59
C ALA A 60 4.30 2.78 17.89
N PRO A 61 3.44 3.05 16.88
CA PRO A 61 2.19 3.79 17.04
C PRO A 61 1.09 2.92 17.67
N LEU A 62 1.34 2.44 18.90
CA LEU A 62 0.39 1.67 19.70
C LEU A 62 -0.43 2.60 20.60
N GLU A 63 -1.47 2.05 21.23
CA GLU A 63 -2.20 2.71 22.30
C GLU A 63 -1.98 1.92 23.61
N PRO A 64 -1.12 2.39 24.53
CA PRO A 64 -0.31 3.62 24.47
C PRO A 64 0.94 3.51 23.57
N PRO A 65 1.51 4.64 23.09
CA PRO A 65 2.62 4.66 22.15
C PRO A 65 3.91 4.16 22.81
N ARG A 66 4.79 3.55 22.02
CA ARG A 66 6.05 2.98 22.56
C ARG A 66 7.24 3.40 21.73
N ILE A 67 8.37 3.62 22.40
CA ILE A 67 9.69 3.61 21.77
C ILE A 67 10.39 2.36 22.29
N LEU A 68 10.61 1.40 21.40
CA LEU A 68 11.25 0.14 21.75
C LEU A 68 12.76 0.32 21.60
N VAL A 69 13.52 -0.14 22.60
CA VAL A 69 14.99 -0.09 22.65
C VAL A 69 15.52 -1.47 23.00
N GLU A 70 16.75 -1.80 22.59
CA GLU A 70 17.36 -3.08 22.95
C GLU A 70 17.57 -3.17 24.48
N ASP A 71 16.96 -4.16 25.13
CA ASP A 71 16.90 -4.26 26.61
C ASP A 71 18.28 -4.29 27.26
N SER A 72 19.21 -5.05 26.67
CA SER A 72 20.59 -5.16 27.17
C SER A 72 21.33 -3.82 27.12
N GLN A 73 21.19 -3.09 26.01
CA GLN A 73 21.76 -1.75 25.85
C GLN A 73 21.10 -0.77 26.83
N TRP A 74 19.76 -0.75 26.90
CA TRP A 74 19.00 0.16 27.76
C TRP A 74 19.44 0.06 29.23
N ARG A 75 19.48 -1.17 29.77
CA ARG A 75 19.91 -1.42 31.16
C ARG A 75 21.35 -1.02 31.41
N SER A 76 22.25 -1.30 30.45
CA SER A 76 23.66 -0.92 30.59
C SER A 76 23.85 0.60 30.68
N LEU A 77 23.00 1.37 30.00
CA LEU A 77 23.08 2.83 29.97
C LEU A 77 22.41 3.51 31.17
N GLN A 78 21.58 2.79 31.94
CA GLN A 78 21.02 3.28 33.20
C GLN A 78 22.03 3.24 34.36
N ALA A 79 23.15 2.51 34.22
CA ALA A 79 24.20 2.47 35.23
C ALA A 79 24.80 3.86 35.47
N SER A 80 25.18 4.15 36.72
CA SER A 80 25.69 5.47 37.12
C SER A 80 27.04 5.83 36.46
N ASP A 81 27.81 4.82 36.08
CA ASP A 81 29.11 4.92 35.40
C ASP A 81 29.01 4.74 33.88
N ALA A 82 27.80 4.69 33.33
CA ALA A 82 27.60 4.46 31.90
C ALA A 82 28.30 5.55 31.05
N PRO A 83 29.06 5.15 30.01
CA PRO A 83 29.84 6.07 29.20
C PRO A 83 28.97 7.07 28.45
N ALA A 84 29.46 8.30 28.30
CA ALA A 84 28.72 9.39 27.68
C ALA A 84 28.45 9.16 26.19
N TRP A 85 29.39 8.55 25.46
CA TRP A 85 29.28 8.41 24.00
C TRP A 85 28.14 7.45 23.57
N PRO A 86 27.98 6.25 24.18
CA PRO A 86 26.82 5.41 23.91
C PRO A 86 25.47 6.04 24.31
N GLN A 87 25.42 6.79 25.42
CA GLN A 87 24.21 7.54 25.78
C GLN A 87 23.90 8.64 24.75
N ARG A 88 24.92 9.34 24.24
CA ARG A 88 24.77 10.38 23.20
C ARG A 88 24.25 9.79 21.89
N HIS A 89 24.75 8.63 21.49
CA HIS A 89 24.25 7.94 20.30
C HIS A 89 22.78 7.53 20.46
N LEU A 90 22.44 6.88 21.59
CA LEU A 90 21.05 6.52 21.89
C LEU A 90 20.15 7.76 21.96
N PHE A 91 20.60 8.85 22.59
CA PHE A 91 19.84 10.09 22.64
C PHE A 91 19.54 10.65 21.26
N GLY A 92 20.50 10.62 20.34
CA GLY A 92 20.26 11.04 18.97
C GLY A 92 19.17 10.19 18.32
N THR A 93 19.23 8.86 18.41
CA THR A 93 18.15 8.00 17.91
C THR A 93 16.82 8.30 18.58
N LEU A 94 16.78 8.47 19.91
CA LEU A 94 15.54 8.85 20.60
C LEU A 94 14.99 10.21 20.15
N ALA A 95 15.83 11.18 19.79
CA ALA A 95 15.42 12.47 19.24
C ALA A 95 14.77 12.36 17.86
N HIS A 96 15.17 11.34 17.07
CA HIS A 96 14.49 10.94 15.85
C HIS A 96 13.16 10.21 16.19
N GLU A 97 13.21 9.16 17.02
CA GLU A 97 12.03 8.32 17.31
C GLU A 97 10.89 9.10 17.97
N ILE A 98 11.21 10.06 18.85
CA ILE A 98 10.19 10.94 19.44
C ILE A 98 9.54 11.85 18.38
N GLY A 99 10.25 12.14 17.28
CA GLY A 99 9.70 12.82 16.11
C GLY A 99 8.57 12.01 15.47
N HIS A 100 8.68 10.68 15.40
CA HIS A 100 7.61 9.83 14.90
C HIS A 100 6.35 9.85 15.76
N HIS A 101 6.42 10.20 17.04
CA HIS A 101 5.22 10.42 17.84
C HIS A 101 4.35 11.57 17.29
N ARG A 102 4.95 12.56 16.63
CA ARG A 102 4.26 13.66 15.94
C ARG A 102 4.02 13.38 14.46
N TYR A 103 4.98 12.73 13.81
CA TYR A 103 5.02 12.52 12.36
C TYR A 103 4.98 11.04 12.03
N ASN A 104 3.77 10.49 12.01
CA ASN A 104 3.50 9.11 11.60
C ASN A 104 2.18 9.03 10.83
N THR A 105 1.91 7.87 10.25
CA THR A 105 0.74 7.64 9.39
C THR A 105 -0.60 7.66 10.13
N GLY A 106 -0.60 7.46 11.45
CA GLY A 106 -1.79 7.60 12.30
C GLY A 106 -2.11 9.05 12.65
N SER A 107 -1.08 9.89 12.86
CA SER A 107 -1.26 11.31 13.21
C SER A 107 -1.45 12.22 12.00
N ILE A 108 -0.84 11.89 10.86
CA ILE A 108 -0.95 12.65 9.61
C ILE A 108 -1.43 11.68 8.53
N PRO A 109 -2.74 11.64 8.22
CA PRO A 109 -3.27 10.67 7.27
C PRO A 109 -2.85 10.99 5.83
N PHE A 110 -2.64 9.95 5.03
CA PHE A 110 -2.41 10.08 3.59
C PHE A 110 -3.66 10.60 2.88
N GLN A 111 -3.51 11.63 2.03
CA GLN A 111 -4.60 12.23 1.25
C GLN A 111 -4.47 12.02 -0.27
N GLY A 112 -3.36 11.44 -0.72
CA GLY A 112 -3.12 11.18 -2.13
C GLY A 112 -3.89 9.96 -2.65
N ARG A 113 -3.70 9.69 -3.94
CA ARG A 113 -4.36 8.63 -4.69
C ARG A 113 -3.40 7.79 -5.54
N SER A 114 -2.12 8.13 -5.57
CA SER A 114 -1.12 7.39 -6.35
C SER A 114 -0.02 6.80 -5.47
N ALA A 115 0.70 5.82 -6.03
CA ALA A 115 1.85 5.21 -5.38
C ALA A 115 2.99 6.22 -5.18
N ASP A 116 3.24 7.11 -6.15
CA ASP A 116 4.27 8.14 -6.05
C ASP A 116 3.95 9.18 -4.97
N GLU A 117 2.69 9.62 -4.89
CA GLU A 117 2.24 10.50 -3.81
C GLU A 117 2.41 9.84 -2.44
N TYR A 118 2.18 8.52 -2.34
CA TYR A 118 2.39 7.78 -1.10
C TYR A 118 3.87 7.65 -0.73
N VAL A 119 4.76 7.46 -1.70
CA VAL A 119 6.22 7.49 -1.49
C VAL A 119 6.65 8.86 -0.98
N GLN A 120 6.21 9.95 -1.61
CA GLN A 120 6.50 11.31 -1.17
C GLN A 120 5.97 11.58 0.24
N TYR A 121 4.75 11.15 0.53
CA TYR A 121 4.14 11.26 1.84
C TYR A 121 4.93 10.50 2.92
N ARG A 122 5.30 9.23 2.69
CA ARG A 122 6.07 8.44 3.65
C ARG A 122 7.48 9.00 3.86
N ALA A 123 8.17 9.37 2.78
CA ALA A 123 9.49 9.99 2.86
C ALA A 123 9.44 11.36 3.56
N GLY A 124 8.36 12.12 3.38
CA GLY A 124 8.12 13.39 4.07
C GLY A 124 7.94 13.22 5.58
N LEU A 125 7.18 12.22 6.03
CA LEU A 125 7.02 11.92 7.46
C LEU A 125 8.35 11.53 8.11
N GLU A 126 9.12 10.66 7.45
CA GLU A 126 10.46 10.27 7.89
C GLU A 126 11.39 11.49 7.97
N ALA A 127 11.41 12.33 6.93
CA ALA A 127 12.21 13.55 6.91
C ALA A 127 11.83 14.53 8.04
N GLN A 128 10.55 14.63 8.38
CA GLN A 128 10.10 15.43 9.53
C GLN A 128 10.57 14.84 10.86
N ALA A 129 10.58 13.51 11.01
CA ALA A 129 11.12 12.84 12.19
C ALA A 129 12.65 13.05 12.32
N ILE A 130 13.40 12.92 11.22
CA ILE A 130 14.84 13.23 11.17
C ILE A 130 15.08 14.70 11.54
N PHE A 131 14.35 15.62 10.91
CA PHE A 131 14.48 17.06 11.15
C PHE A 131 14.14 17.45 12.59
N ASN A 132 13.29 16.68 13.30
CA ASN A 132 12.97 16.92 14.71
C ASN A 132 14.23 17.00 15.59
N ALA A 133 15.29 16.28 15.25
CA ALA A 133 16.56 16.30 15.98
C ALA A 133 17.38 17.59 15.78
N PHE A 134 17.15 18.37 14.71
CA PHE A 134 17.92 19.57 14.40
C PHE A 134 17.81 20.67 15.48
N PRO A 135 16.61 21.14 15.86
CA PRO A 135 16.46 22.12 16.93
C PRO A 135 16.99 21.59 18.27
N ILE A 136 16.78 20.31 18.57
CA ILE A 136 17.31 19.67 19.79
C ILE A 136 18.85 19.76 19.82
N PHE A 137 19.50 19.40 18.72
CA PHE A 137 20.96 19.45 18.62
C PHE A 137 21.52 20.87 18.63
N LYS A 138 20.77 21.85 18.12
CA LYS A 138 21.11 23.28 18.18
C LYS A 138 21.04 23.82 19.59
N GLU A 139 20.03 23.43 20.36
CA GLU A 139 19.86 23.85 21.75
C GLU A 139 20.98 23.28 22.64
N LEU A 140 21.47 22.08 22.34
CA LEU A 140 22.49 21.39 23.13
C LEU A 140 23.94 21.73 22.77
N GLU A 141 24.21 22.66 21.86
CA GLU A 141 25.58 22.96 21.39
C GLU A 141 26.56 23.40 22.47
N HIS A 142 26.03 23.97 23.56
CA HIS A 142 26.81 24.42 24.70
C HIS A 142 27.25 23.25 25.61
N GLN A 143 26.62 22.07 25.47
CA GLN A 143 26.96 20.87 26.23
C GLN A 143 28.27 20.27 25.70
N PRO A 144 29.19 19.83 26.58
CA PRO A 144 30.50 19.28 26.18
C PRO A 144 30.39 18.16 25.14
N GLU A 145 29.40 17.29 25.28
CA GLU A 145 29.17 16.14 24.40
C GLU A 145 28.69 16.50 22.99
N PHE A 146 28.22 17.74 22.76
CA PHE A 146 27.71 18.21 21.46
C PHE A 146 28.59 19.28 20.82
N LYS A 147 29.66 19.71 21.51
CA LYS A 147 30.62 20.71 21.02
C LYS A 147 31.48 20.20 19.87
N GLY A 148 31.91 18.93 19.93
CA GLY A 148 32.78 18.30 18.93
C GLY A 148 32.08 17.78 17.67
N GLY A 149 30.75 17.90 17.60
CA GLY A 149 29.92 17.38 16.51
C GLY A 149 28.54 16.98 17.01
N LYS A 150 27.62 16.69 16.10
CA LYS A 150 26.28 16.16 16.43
C LYS A 150 26.20 14.68 16.07
N PRO A 151 25.35 13.89 16.73
CA PRO A 151 25.24 12.46 16.42
C PRO A 151 24.38 12.26 15.16
N PHE A 152 24.77 12.84 14.02
CA PHE A 152 23.97 12.73 12.80
C PHE A 152 23.92 11.29 12.27
N GLY A 153 24.98 10.52 12.48
CA GLY A 153 24.99 9.08 12.19
C GLY A 153 24.03 8.24 13.04
N SER A 154 23.28 8.83 13.99
CA SER A 154 22.28 8.11 14.79
C SER A 154 20.83 8.48 14.47
N ILE A 155 20.57 9.40 13.52
CA ILE A 155 19.23 9.95 13.26
C ILE A 155 18.63 9.56 11.91
N GLY A 156 18.81 8.30 11.48
CA GLY A 156 18.13 7.74 10.31
C GLY A 156 19.07 7.31 9.20
N TYR A 157 18.54 7.24 7.97
CA TYR A 157 19.19 6.56 6.84
C TYR A 157 20.17 7.45 6.05
N LEU A 158 20.22 8.74 6.35
CA LEU A 158 20.97 9.72 5.57
C LEU A 158 22.45 9.78 5.99
N ASN A 159 23.30 10.16 5.05
CA ASN A 159 24.73 10.28 5.28
C ASN A 159 25.03 11.39 6.31
N GLU A 160 25.89 11.10 7.29
CA GLU A 160 26.27 12.03 8.36
C GLU A 160 26.87 13.35 7.85
N VAL A 161 27.68 13.31 6.78
CA VAL A 161 28.28 14.51 6.19
C VAL A 161 27.22 15.37 5.53
N GLU A 162 26.28 14.76 4.80
CA GLU A 162 25.18 15.46 4.14
C GLU A 162 24.23 16.10 5.17
N LEU A 163 23.87 15.36 6.22
CA LEU A 163 23.08 15.87 7.34
C LEU A 163 23.79 17.04 8.04
N GLY A 164 25.10 16.94 8.25
CA GLY A 164 25.90 18.02 8.82
C GLY A 164 25.90 19.28 7.95
N SER A 165 25.96 19.14 6.63
CA SER A 165 25.86 20.25 5.68
C SER A 165 24.49 20.91 5.74
N LEU A 166 23.41 20.12 5.67
CA LEU A 166 22.03 20.62 5.77
C LEU A 166 21.78 21.33 7.10
N TYR A 167 22.27 20.76 8.21
CA TYR A 167 22.19 21.40 9.53
C TYR A 167 22.93 22.74 9.55
N GLY A 168 24.13 22.81 8.96
CA GLY A 168 24.90 24.06 8.87
C GLY A 168 24.18 25.15 8.09
N ASP A 169 23.57 24.80 6.96
CA ASP A 169 22.77 25.73 6.14
C ASP A 169 21.50 26.20 6.85
N TRP A 170 20.74 25.27 7.43
CA TRP A 170 19.55 25.55 8.22
C TRP A 170 19.86 26.46 9.42
N LYS A 171 20.87 26.10 10.21
CA LYS A 171 21.27 26.86 11.39
C LYS A 171 21.71 28.28 11.03
N ALA A 172 22.35 28.46 9.88
CA ALA A 172 22.76 29.76 9.37
C ALA A 172 21.61 30.56 8.72
N GLY A 173 20.40 30.02 8.65
CA GLY A 173 19.24 30.64 8.02
C GLY A 173 19.31 30.68 6.49
N ARG A 174 20.20 29.88 5.87
CA ARG A 174 20.28 29.74 4.41
C ARG A 174 19.19 28.83 3.83
N LEU A 175 18.64 27.94 4.66
CA LEU A 175 17.50 27.10 4.35
C LEU A 175 16.46 27.23 5.45
N GLY A 176 15.20 27.38 5.07
CA GLY A 176 14.07 27.25 5.99
C GLY A 176 13.74 25.80 6.31
N ASP A 177 12.95 25.58 7.36
CA ASP A 177 12.55 24.25 7.83
C ASP A 177 11.95 23.38 6.71
N ALA A 178 11.05 23.94 5.91
CA ALA A 178 10.38 23.24 4.81
C ALA A 178 11.37 22.79 3.72
N GLU A 179 12.35 23.63 3.37
CA GLU A 179 13.35 23.31 2.35
C GLU A 179 14.30 22.19 2.83
N VAL A 180 14.63 22.17 4.12
CA VAL A 180 15.44 21.10 4.72
C VAL A 180 14.69 19.78 4.67
N VAL A 181 13.42 19.77 5.10
CA VAL A 181 12.56 18.58 5.09
C VAL A 181 12.37 18.06 3.67
N GLU A 182 12.12 18.92 2.69
CA GLU A 182 11.98 18.54 1.28
C GLU A 182 13.26 17.86 0.76
N ARG A 183 14.43 18.45 1.02
CA ARG A 183 15.73 17.87 0.61
C ARG A 183 16.01 16.54 1.28
N MET A 184 15.65 16.39 2.56
CA MET A 184 15.75 15.12 3.28
C MET A 184 14.81 14.08 2.67
N ALA A 185 13.55 14.43 2.43
CA ALA A 185 12.54 13.51 1.89
C ALA A 185 12.95 12.95 0.52
N ALA A 186 13.50 13.79 -0.35
CA ALA A 186 14.02 13.37 -1.65
C ALA A 186 15.11 12.29 -1.51
N LYS A 187 15.95 12.37 -0.48
CA LYS A 187 17.02 11.40 -0.22
C LYS A 187 16.54 10.15 0.51
N VAL A 188 15.57 10.29 1.42
CA VAL A 188 15.02 9.17 2.19
C VAL A 188 14.46 8.09 1.27
N ALA A 189 13.66 8.48 0.26
CA ALA A 189 13.04 7.52 -0.64
C ALA A 189 14.09 6.65 -1.37
N ASP A 190 15.20 7.25 -1.77
CA ASP A 190 16.24 6.60 -2.56
C ASP A 190 17.36 5.97 -1.69
N ALA A 191 17.25 6.08 -0.37
CA ALA A 191 18.22 5.46 0.54
C ALA A 191 18.13 3.92 0.46
N PRO A 192 19.28 3.21 0.44
CA PRO A 192 19.28 1.75 0.41
C PRO A 192 18.56 1.14 1.61
N TYR A 193 17.74 0.13 1.37
CA TYR A 193 17.03 -0.58 2.44
C TYR A 193 17.93 -1.65 3.06
N THR A 194 18.30 -1.48 4.33
CA THR A 194 19.26 -2.36 5.02
C THR A 194 18.63 -3.25 6.10
N LEU A 195 17.33 -3.10 6.36
CA LEU A 195 16.64 -3.87 7.40
C LEU A 195 16.39 -5.32 6.97
N ALA A 196 16.20 -6.20 7.95
CA ALA A 196 15.89 -7.60 7.71
C ALA A 196 14.59 -7.75 6.89
N LYS A 197 14.60 -8.70 5.93
CA LYS A 197 13.50 -8.96 4.98
C LYS A 197 13.24 -7.75 4.07
N PRO A 198 14.17 -7.44 3.16
CA PRO A 198 13.97 -6.37 2.19
C PRO A 198 12.72 -6.62 1.33
N PRO A 199 12.05 -5.56 0.84
CA PRO A 199 11.02 -5.69 -0.17
C PRO A 199 11.61 -6.26 -1.49
N GLN A 200 10.72 -6.63 -2.40
CA GLN A 200 11.10 -6.83 -3.80
C GLN A 200 11.41 -5.48 -4.44
N ASP A 201 12.11 -5.49 -5.57
CA ASP A 201 12.27 -4.31 -6.43
C ASP A 201 10.90 -3.97 -7.03
N MET A 202 10.25 -2.94 -6.48
CA MET A 202 8.88 -2.55 -6.81
C MET A 202 8.85 -1.53 -7.94
N ASP A 203 9.92 -0.76 -8.14
CA ASP A 203 10.02 0.25 -9.20
C ASP A 203 10.83 -0.21 -10.42
N GLY A 204 11.49 -1.36 -10.34
CA GLY A 204 12.22 -2.00 -11.43
C GLY A 204 13.58 -1.36 -11.73
N ASN A 205 14.14 -0.58 -10.80
CA ASN A 205 15.39 0.15 -11.00
C ASN A 205 16.66 -0.69 -10.72
N GLY A 206 16.50 -1.91 -10.19
CA GLY A 206 17.59 -2.85 -9.88
C GLY A 206 18.27 -2.64 -8.52
N ALA A 207 17.85 -1.66 -7.73
CA ALA A 207 18.33 -1.37 -6.38
C ALA A 207 17.17 -1.41 -5.37
N ILE A 208 17.41 -2.00 -4.19
CA ILE A 208 16.38 -2.09 -3.14
C ILE A 208 16.51 -0.90 -2.19
N ALA A 209 15.53 -0.01 -2.22
CA ALA A 209 15.49 1.25 -1.46
C ALA A 209 14.24 1.34 -0.55
N HIS A 210 14.20 2.39 0.28
CA HIS A 210 13.01 2.69 1.09
C HIS A 210 11.76 2.94 0.24
N ARG A 211 11.93 3.48 -0.97
CA ARG A 211 10.88 3.58 -2.00
C ARG A 211 10.15 2.27 -2.22
N ASP A 212 10.87 1.15 -2.37
CA ASP A 212 10.25 -0.17 -2.58
C ASP A 212 9.41 -0.62 -1.39
N ALA A 213 9.87 -0.33 -0.18
CA ALA A 213 9.12 -0.63 1.03
C ALA A 213 7.81 0.18 1.07
N TYR A 214 7.86 1.46 0.66
CA TYR A 214 6.68 2.33 0.59
C TYR A 214 5.72 1.91 -0.53
N LEU A 215 6.22 1.53 -1.71
CA LEU A 215 5.41 1.01 -2.81
C LEU A 215 4.69 -0.30 -2.43
N ARG A 216 5.39 -1.22 -1.76
CA ARG A 216 4.79 -2.43 -1.21
C ARG A 216 3.68 -2.12 -0.20
N ASP A 217 3.91 -1.16 0.70
CA ASP A 217 2.91 -0.74 1.68
C ASP A 217 1.69 -0.10 1.01
N TYR A 218 1.90 0.70 -0.04
CA TYR A 218 0.82 1.28 -0.85
C TYR A 218 -0.05 0.20 -1.47
N ALA A 219 0.55 -0.72 -2.22
CA ALA A 219 -0.15 -1.82 -2.88
C ALA A 219 -0.92 -2.69 -1.89
N ARG A 220 -0.37 -2.88 -0.68
CA ARG A 220 -0.97 -3.75 0.34
C ARG A 220 -2.10 -3.11 1.14
N TYR A 221 -1.97 -1.82 1.49
CA TYR A 221 -2.84 -1.20 2.49
C TYR A 221 -3.60 0.03 2.02
N VAL A 222 -3.14 0.69 0.96
CA VAL A 222 -3.70 1.95 0.48
C VAL A 222 -4.47 1.73 -0.81
N GLU A 223 -3.85 1.11 -1.82
CA GLU A 223 -4.49 0.80 -3.10
C GLU A 223 -5.83 0.07 -2.93
N PRO A 224 -5.98 -0.95 -2.05
CA PRO A 224 -7.26 -1.62 -1.86
C PRO A 224 -8.37 -0.73 -1.27
N LYS A 225 -8.01 0.35 -0.56
CA LYS A 225 -8.95 1.32 0.02
C LYS A 225 -9.32 2.44 -0.97
N LEU A 226 -8.42 2.72 -1.92
CA LEU A 226 -8.60 3.71 -2.98
C LEU A 226 -9.31 3.14 -4.19
N GLN A 227 -9.21 1.82 -4.39
CA GLN A 227 -10.18 1.11 -5.19
C GLN A 227 -11.55 1.53 -4.64
N PRO A 228 -12.48 2.01 -5.49
CA PRO A 228 -13.85 2.15 -5.05
C PRO A 228 -14.17 0.82 -4.38
N GLN A 229 -14.50 0.88 -3.07
CA GLN A 229 -15.06 -0.25 -2.35
C GLN A 229 -15.97 -0.90 -3.36
N SER A 230 -15.74 -2.19 -3.68
CA SER A 230 -16.67 -2.97 -4.48
C SER A 230 -18.01 -2.59 -3.92
N SER A 231 -18.72 -1.71 -4.62
CA SER A 231 -20.02 -1.25 -4.20
C SER A 231 -20.73 -2.56 -3.97
N ILE A 232 -21.28 -2.75 -2.77
CA ILE A 232 -22.21 -3.84 -2.52
C ILE A 232 -23.11 -3.88 -3.75
N ASP A 233 -22.88 -4.89 -4.60
CA ASP A 233 -23.03 -4.82 -6.05
C ASP A 233 -24.52 -4.74 -6.38
N PRO A 234 -25.09 -3.65 -6.93
CA PRO A 234 -26.41 -3.76 -7.54
C PRO A 234 -26.30 -4.47 -8.90
N ALA A 235 -25.18 -4.32 -9.63
CA ALA A 235 -24.99 -4.91 -10.96
C ALA A 235 -24.73 -6.42 -10.88
N GLY A 236 -23.78 -6.85 -10.03
CA GLY A 236 -23.47 -8.26 -9.79
C GLY A 236 -24.51 -9.00 -8.93
N ALA A 237 -25.39 -8.30 -8.21
CA ALA A 237 -26.44 -8.92 -7.41
C ALA A 237 -27.35 -9.80 -8.29
N GLY A 238 -27.44 -11.07 -7.93
CA GLY A 238 -28.26 -12.07 -8.62
C GLY A 238 -27.56 -12.83 -9.75
N LEU A 239 -26.26 -12.64 -9.98
CA LEU A 239 -25.49 -13.61 -10.76
C LEU A 239 -25.32 -14.91 -9.95
N ASN A 240 -25.30 -16.05 -10.63
CA ASN A 240 -24.93 -17.32 -9.98
C ASN A 240 -23.45 -17.27 -9.53
N PRO A 241 -23.00 -18.15 -8.61
CA PRO A 241 -21.64 -18.10 -8.07
C PRO A 241 -20.53 -18.24 -9.12
N GLN A 242 -20.75 -19.01 -10.19
CA GLN A 242 -19.74 -19.20 -11.24
C GLN A 242 -19.58 -17.94 -12.09
N ASP A 243 -20.70 -17.29 -12.44
CA ASP A 243 -20.69 -16.06 -13.21
C ASP A 243 -20.19 -14.88 -12.39
N ALA A 244 -20.49 -14.83 -11.09
CA ALA A 244 -19.89 -13.86 -10.17
C ALA A 244 -18.35 -14.01 -10.11
N ALA A 245 -17.85 -15.24 -9.95
CA ALA A 245 -16.41 -15.49 -9.94
C ALA A 245 -15.74 -15.14 -11.28
N LEU A 246 -16.39 -15.45 -12.40
CA LEU A 246 -15.93 -15.05 -13.73
C LEU A 246 -15.91 -13.52 -13.87
N PHE A 247 -16.95 -12.85 -13.40
CA PHE A 247 -17.08 -11.39 -13.46
C PHE A 247 -15.97 -10.69 -12.66
N ASP A 248 -15.65 -11.17 -11.46
CA ASP A 248 -14.57 -10.63 -10.65
C ASP A 248 -13.20 -10.75 -11.33
N ARG A 249 -12.93 -11.87 -12.02
CA ARG A 249 -11.69 -12.03 -12.79
C ARG A 249 -11.64 -11.10 -14.01
N LEU A 250 -12.76 -10.87 -14.69
CA LEU A 250 -12.83 -9.92 -15.79
C LEU A 250 -12.64 -8.48 -15.30
N ARG A 251 -13.21 -8.11 -14.14
CA ARG A 251 -12.96 -6.83 -13.48
C ARG A 251 -11.47 -6.66 -13.15
N ALA A 252 -10.81 -7.70 -12.64
CA ALA A 252 -9.37 -7.66 -12.38
C ALA A 252 -8.55 -7.40 -13.66
N GLN A 253 -8.93 -7.98 -14.80
CA GLN A 253 -8.27 -7.71 -16.08
C GLN A 253 -8.54 -6.30 -16.61
N VAL A 254 -9.77 -5.79 -16.47
CA VAL A 254 -10.07 -4.40 -16.82
C VAL A 254 -9.27 -3.42 -15.96
N ARG A 255 -9.08 -3.71 -14.66
CA ARG A 255 -8.21 -2.90 -13.80
C ARG A 255 -6.77 -2.84 -14.32
N GLU A 256 -6.25 -3.94 -14.84
CA GLU A 256 -4.92 -3.96 -15.47
C GLU A 256 -4.90 -3.08 -16.72
N LEU A 257 -5.93 -3.17 -17.56
CA LEU A 257 -6.05 -2.32 -18.75
C LEU A 257 -6.13 -0.84 -18.38
N ASP A 258 -6.95 -0.46 -17.40
CA ASP A 258 -7.05 0.92 -16.92
C ASP A 258 -5.71 1.42 -16.37
N ARG A 259 -5.02 0.60 -15.56
CA ARG A 259 -3.69 0.95 -15.02
C ARG A 259 -2.67 1.17 -16.13
N SER A 260 -2.66 0.30 -17.15
CA SER A 260 -1.77 0.43 -18.31
C SER A 260 -2.03 1.71 -19.13
N ALA A 261 -3.25 2.25 -19.05
CA ALA A 261 -3.66 3.49 -19.68
C ALA A 261 -3.50 4.73 -18.77
N GLY A 262 -2.98 4.57 -17.55
CA GLY A 262 -2.86 5.66 -16.57
C GLY A 262 -4.21 6.15 -16.02
N LYS A 263 -5.25 5.31 -16.09
CA LYS A 263 -6.62 5.61 -15.68
C LYS A 263 -6.98 4.85 -14.40
N GLY A 264 -7.73 5.49 -13.50
CA GLY A 264 -8.34 4.82 -12.34
C GLY A 264 -9.64 4.11 -12.72
N TRP A 265 -10.13 3.24 -11.83
CA TRP A 265 -11.44 2.58 -11.99
C TRP A 265 -12.58 3.60 -11.96
N ASP A 266 -13.50 3.53 -12.92
CA ASP A 266 -14.69 4.37 -13.00
C ASP A 266 -15.91 3.61 -13.53
N GLU A 267 -17.00 4.32 -13.81
CA GLU A 267 -18.22 3.72 -14.38
C GLU A 267 -17.97 3.05 -15.74
N GLN A 268 -17.04 3.57 -16.56
CA GLN A 268 -16.69 2.96 -17.84
C GLN A 268 -16.00 1.61 -17.63
N SER A 269 -15.19 1.48 -16.57
CA SER A 269 -14.54 0.23 -16.18
C SER A 269 -15.58 -0.84 -15.79
N GLU A 270 -16.63 -0.45 -15.06
CA GLU A 270 -17.76 -1.35 -14.74
C GLU A 270 -18.49 -1.80 -16.00
N ARG A 271 -18.84 -0.87 -16.90
CA ARG A 271 -19.51 -1.16 -18.18
C ARG A 271 -18.68 -2.09 -19.07
N LEU A 272 -17.37 -1.85 -19.13
CA LEU A 272 -16.43 -2.67 -19.89
C LEU A 272 -16.38 -4.10 -19.34
N SER A 273 -16.29 -4.23 -18.01
CA SER A 273 -16.25 -5.53 -17.33
C SER A 273 -17.53 -6.33 -17.56
N ALA A 274 -18.69 -5.68 -17.44
CA ALA A 274 -19.98 -6.34 -17.62
C ALA A 274 -20.22 -6.72 -19.09
N SER A 275 -19.77 -5.90 -20.04
CA SER A 275 -19.77 -6.23 -21.47
C SER A 275 -18.84 -7.41 -21.78
N ALA A 276 -17.66 -7.49 -21.14
CA ALA A 276 -16.77 -8.64 -21.27
C ALA A 276 -17.40 -9.93 -20.72
N LEU A 277 -18.20 -9.85 -19.65
CA LEU A 277 -18.95 -10.99 -19.13
C LEU A 277 -19.99 -11.47 -20.13
N VAL A 278 -20.75 -10.57 -20.76
CA VAL A 278 -21.68 -10.91 -21.84
C VAL A 278 -20.95 -11.59 -23.01
N MET A 279 -19.79 -11.07 -23.42
CA MET A 279 -18.95 -11.69 -24.46
C MET A 279 -18.53 -13.11 -24.08
N ALA A 280 -18.06 -13.31 -22.85
CA ALA A 280 -17.65 -14.62 -22.35
C ALA A 280 -18.82 -15.62 -22.41
N LYS A 281 -19.97 -15.24 -21.86
CA LYS A 281 -21.17 -16.10 -21.81
C LYS A 281 -21.76 -16.37 -23.19
N GLY A 282 -21.74 -15.38 -24.09
CA GLY A 282 -22.17 -15.54 -25.48
C GLY A 282 -21.33 -16.57 -26.26
N CYS A 283 -20.05 -16.71 -25.90
CA CYS A 283 -19.15 -17.72 -26.47
C CYS A 283 -19.08 -19.03 -25.67
N GLY A 284 -19.85 -19.17 -24.59
CA GLY A 284 -19.82 -20.34 -23.71
C GLY A 284 -18.53 -20.46 -22.90
N PHE A 285 -17.81 -19.35 -22.68
CA PHE A 285 -16.65 -19.33 -21.80
C PHE A 285 -17.09 -19.26 -20.33
N GLY A 286 -16.36 -19.95 -19.46
CA GLY A 286 -16.70 -20.13 -18.06
C GLY A 286 -15.59 -19.75 -17.07
N ALA A 287 -15.89 -19.95 -15.78
CA ALA A 287 -14.96 -19.68 -14.68
C ALA A 287 -13.70 -20.58 -14.70
N GLU A 288 -13.73 -21.71 -15.40
CA GLU A 288 -12.55 -22.60 -15.51
C GLU A 288 -11.64 -22.24 -16.68
N ASP A 289 -12.05 -21.31 -17.55
CA ASP A 289 -11.27 -20.92 -18.72
C ASP A 289 -10.18 -19.89 -18.37
N GLU A 290 -9.00 -20.06 -18.96
CA GLU A 290 -7.95 -19.04 -18.95
C GLU A 290 -8.30 -17.95 -19.97
N LEU A 291 -8.95 -16.89 -19.51
CA LEU A 291 -9.39 -15.80 -20.36
C LEU A 291 -8.39 -14.64 -20.36
N ARG A 292 -8.19 -14.02 -21.52
CA ARG A 292 -7.39 -12.81 -21.69
C ARG A 292 -8.16 -11.73 -22.42
N LEU A 293 -8.24 -10.58 -21.77
CA LEU A 293 -8.85 -9.34 -22.27
C LEU A 293 -7.78 -8.40 -22.78
N ALA A 294 -7.97 -7.82 -23.96
CA ALA A 294 -7.04 -6.86 -24.54
C ALA A 294 -7.75 -5.91 -25.50
N PHE A 295 -7.19 -4.72 -25.71
CA PHE A 295 -7.59 -3.85 -26.80
C PHE A 295 -6.86 -4.21 -28.10
N ASN A 296 -7.48 -3.92 -29.25
CA ASN A 296 -6.80 -4.12 -30.54
C ASN A 296 -5.61 -3.16 -30.70
N ARG A 297 -4.61 -3.64 -31.42
CA ARG A 297 -3.54 -2.79 -31.96
C ARG A 297 -4.01 -2.12 -33.25
N ARG A 298 -3.31 -1.05 -33.63
CA ARG A 298 -3.55 -0.37 -34.91
C ARG A 298 -3.31 -1.34 -36.07
N SER A 299 -4.24 -1.35 -37.03
CA SER A 299 -4.12 -1.97 -38.35
C SER A 299 -4.49 -0.97 -39.44
N ASP A 300 -4.43 -1.38 -40.72
CA ASP A 300 -4.73 -0.51 -41.86
C ASP A 300 -6.18 0.03 -41.82
N ASP A 301 -7.12 -0.80 -41.36
CA ASP A 301 -8.55 -0.48 -41.34
C ASP A 301 -9.10 -0.10 -39.95
N VAL A 302 -8.31 -0.27 -38.87
CA VAL A 302 -8.79 -0.12 -37.49
C VAL A 302 -7.77 0.62 -36.61
N ALA A 303 -8.20 1.72 -35.99
CA ALA A 303 -7.38 2.44 -35.02
C ALA A 303 -7.13 1.61 -33.76
N ALA A 304 -5.99 1.83 -33.08
CA ALA A 304 -5.72 1.16 -31.82
C ALA A 304 -6.78 1.52 -30.77
N GLY A 305 -7.18 0.56 -29.93
CA GLY A 305 -8.10 0.81 -28.81
C GLY A 305 -9.58 0.85 -29.16
N THR A 306 -9.99 0.65 -30.42
CA THR A 306 -11.41 0.74 -30.80
C THR A 306 -12.19 -0.56 -30.63
N LEU A 307 -11.51 -1.70 -30.44
CA LEU A 307 -12.12 -3.01 -30.20
C LEU A 307 -11.60 -3.59 -28.89
N LEU A 308 -12.52 -4.13 -28.10
CA LEU A 308 -12.24 -5.02 -26.97
C LEU A 308 -12.21 -6.46 -27.47
N HIS A 309 -11.12 -7.18 -27.21
CA HIS A 309 -10.96 -8.60 -27.53
C HIS A 309 -10.97 -9.43 -26.26
N LEU A 310 -11.69 -10.55 -26.31
CA LEU A 310 -11.65 -11.59 -25.29
C LEU A 310 -11.22 -12.90 -25.97
N SER A 311 -10.26 -13.58 -25.35
CA SER A 311 -9.73 -14.85 -25.88
C SER A 311 -9.57 -15.89 -24.78
N ARG A 312 -9.87 -17.15 -25.10
CA ARG A 312 -9.66 -18.31 -24.23
C ARG A 312 -8.36 -19.03 -24.61
N HIS A 313 -7.59 -19.41 -23.60
CA HIS A 313 -6.31 -20.11 -23.70
C HIS A 313 -6.30 -21.37 -22.82
N GLY A 314 -5.20 -22.12 -22.91
CA GLY A 314 -4.93 -23.25 -22.03
C GLY A 314 -5.71 -24.52 -22.39
N ALA A 315 -5.85 -25.42 -21.41
CA ALA A 315 -6.35 -26.79 -21.61
C ALA A 315 -7.80 -26.87 -22.10
N ASN A 316 -8.61 -25.83 -21.86
CA ASN A 316 -10.02 -25.78 -22.25
C ASN A 316 -10.24 -25.06 -23.59
N ALA A 317 -9.17 -24.65 -24.28
CA ALA A 317 -9.28 -24.03 -25.59
C ALA A 317 -9.73 -25.05 -26.65
N SER A 318 -10.64 -24.63 -27.53
CA SER A 318 -11.06 -25.42 -28.70
C SER A 318 -9.88 -25.63 -29.67
N PRO A 319 -9.80 -26.76 -30.39
CA PRO A 319 -8.89 -26.92 -31.51
C PRO A 319 -9.14 -25.90 -32.64
N ASP A 320 -10.36 -25.35 -32.74
CA ASP A 320 -10.68 -24.26 -33.66
C ASP A 320 -10.27 -22.90 -33.06
N PRO A 321 -9.30 -22.19 -33.65
CA PRO A 321 -8.86 -20.88 -33.15
C PRO A 321 -9.97 -19.81 -33.18
N TYR A 322 -10.95 -19.90 -34.07
CA TYR A 322 -12.05 -18.93 -34.15
C TYR A 322 -13.02 -19.09 -32.98
N ALA A 323 -13.23 -20.32 -32.50
CA ALA A 323 -14.07 -20.61 -31.34
C ALA A 323 -13.50 -20.10 -30.00
N ASN A 324 -12.21 -19.71 -29.97
CA ASN A 324 -11.54 -19.23 -28.76
C ASN A 324 -11.43 -17.71 -28.68
N ARG A 325 -12.02 -16.96 -29.62
CA ARG A 325 -11.90 -15.50 -29.66
C ARG A 325 -13.22 -14.84 -29.97
N THR A 326 -13.44 -13.70 -29.33
CA THR A 326 -14.57 -12.81 -29.61
C THR A 326 -14.14 -11.37 -29.42
N HIS A 327 -14.89 -10.44 -30.02
CA HIS A 327 -14.60 -9.02 -29.94
C HIS A 327 -15.88 -8.19 -29.91
N MET A 328 -15.78 -6.98 -29.36
CA MET A 328 -16.85 -5.99 -29.32
C MET A 328 -16.26 -4.60 -29.57
N PRO A 329 -16.93 -3.74 -30.36
CA PRO A 329 -16.55 -2.33 -30.45
C PRO A 329 -16.53 -1.67 -29.07
N LEU A 330 -15.48 -0.91 -28.76
CA LEU A 330 -15.34 -0.26 -27.45
C LEU A 330 -16.50 0.69 -27.17
N ALA A 331 -16.95 1.44 -28.18
CA ALA A 331 -18.12 2.32 -28.06
C ALA A 331 -19.38 1.55 -27.64
N GLU A 332 -19.58 0.32 -28.14
CA GLU A 332 -20.69 -0.54 -27.75
C GLU A 332 -20.52 -1.10 -26.33
N ALA A 333 -19.30 -1.49 -25.97
CA ALA A 333 -18.99 -1.98 -24.63
C ALA A 333 -19.24 -0.93 -23.54
N LEU A 334 -19.09 0.35 -23.89
CA LEU A 334 -19.30 1.48 -22.99
C LEU A 334 -20.72 2.08 -23.06
N ALA A 335 -21.50 1.76 -24.08
CA ALA A 335 -22.82 2.36 -24.29
C ALA A 335 -23.85 1.92 -23.24
N VAL A 336 -23.77 0.67 -22.78
CA VAL A 336 -24.77 0.04 -21.92
C VAL A 336 -24.30 0.04 -20.45
N PRO A 337 -25.14 0.49 -19.50
CA PRO A 337 -24.84 0.39 -18.06
C PRO A 337 -24.55 -1.05 -17.60
N ALA A 338 -23.73 -1.20 -16.56
CA ALA A 338 -23.28 -2.50 -16.07
C ALA A 338 -24.44 -3.38 -15.59
N GLU A 339 -25.43 -2.80 -14.90
CA GLU A 339 -26.61 -3.49 -14.39
C GLU A 339 -27.40 -4.16 -15.54
N GLN A 340 -27.60 -3.44 -16.64
CA GLN A 340 -28.32 -3.95 -17.81
C GLN A 340 -27.53 -5.06 -18.53
N ARG A 341 -26.19 -5.00 -18.54
CA ARG A 341 -25.35 -6.09 -19.07
C ARG A 341 -25.45 -7.33 -18.18
N CYS A 342 -25.46 -7.19 -16.86
CA CYS A 342 -25.66 -8.31 -15.94
C CYS A 342 -27.07 -8.94 -16.06
N GLU A 343 -28.10 -8.15 -16.33
CA GLU A 343 -29.42 -8.67 -16.69
C GLU A 343 -29.40 -9.50 -17.98
N GLN A 344 -28.65 -9.06 -19.00
CA GLN A 344 -28.46 -9.84 -20.24
C GLN A 344 -27.78 -11.19 -19.95
N VAL A 345 -26.79 -11.23 -19.06
CA VAL A 345 -26.14 -12.49 -18.65
C VAL A 345 -27.14 -13.45 -18.00
N ARG A 346 -27.99 -12.96 -17.09
CA ARG A 346 -29.05 -13.79 -16.48
C ARG A 346 -30.03 -14.32 -17.52
N ALA A 347 -30.41 -13.49 -18.49
CA ALA A 347 -31.31 -13.91 -19.57
C ALA A 347 -30.66 -14.99 -20.46
N LEU A 348 -29.35 -14.89 -20.75
CA LEU A 348 -28.60 -15.90 -21.49
C LEU A 348 -28.58 -17.24 -20.74
N GLU A 349 -28.38 -17.22 -19.43
CA GLU A 349 -28.41 -18.43 -18.59
C GLU A 349 -29.77 -19.12 -18.64
N VAL A 350 -30.86 -18.37 -18.39
CA VAL A 350 -32.22 -18.92 -18.44
C VAL A 350 -32.52 -19.54 -19.81
N ALA A 351 -32.14 -18.87 -20.91
CA ALA A 351 -32.31 -19.39 -22.25
C ALA A 351 -31.50 -20.67 -22.51
N GLN A 352 -30.27 -20.76 -21.99
CA GLN A 352 -29.42 -21.95 -22.09
C GLN A 352 -30.00 -23.13 -21.30
N SER A 353 -30.46 -22.90 -20.06
CA SER A 353 -31.10 -23.93 -19.24
C SER A 353 -32.38 -24.48 -19.87
N GLN A 354 -33.22 -23.62 -20.45
CA GLN A 354 -34.44 -24.05 -21.15
C GLN A 354 -34.12 -24.89 -22.39
N ARG A 355 -33.11 -24.52 -23.17
CA ARG A 355 -32.66 -25.33 -24.33
C ARG A 355 -32.14 -26.70 -23.90
N ALA A 356 -31.35 -26.77 -22.83
CA ALA A 356 -30.83 -28.04 -22.31
C ALA A 356 -31.95 -28.98 -21.83
N GLN A 357 -32.96 -28.44 -21.14
CA GLN A 357 -34.14 -29.21 -20.71
C GLN A 357 -34.96 -29.71 -21.90
N THR A 358 -35.20 -28.86 -22.89
CA THR A 358 -35.97 -29.23 -24.10
C THR A 358 -35.24 -30.31 -24.92
N ALA A 359 -33.91 -30.20 -25.04
CA ALA A 359 -33.08 -31.20 -25.71
C ALA A 359 -33.10 -32.55 -24.96
N GLN A 360 -33.05 -32.55 -23.62
CA GLN A 360 -33.20 -33.77 -22.83
C GLN A 360 -34.59 -34.39 -22.99
N THR A 361 -35.67 -33.60 -22.98
CA THR A 361 -37.02 -34.13 -23.21
C THR A 361 -37.17 -34.72 -24.62
N GLN A 362 -36.59 -34.11 -25.65
CA GLN A 362 -36.61 -34.65 -27.02
C GLN A 362 -35.79 -35.94 -27.15
N ILE A 363 -34.65 -36.07 -26.46
CA ILE A 363 -33.87 -37.32 -26.42
C ILE A 363 -34.64 -38.43 -25.69
N ILE A 364 -35.35 -38.10 -24.61
CA ILE A 364 -36.16 -39.07 -23.86
C ILE A 364 -37.39 -39.51 -24.68
N VAL A 365 -38.05 -38.60 -25.41
CA VAL A 365 -39.20 -38.92 -26.28
C VAL A 365 -38.77 -39.69 -27.54
N ALA A 366 -37.61 -39.40 -28.12
CA ALA A 366 -37.07 -40.15 -29.27
C ALA A 366 -36.57 -41.55 -28.89
N ALA A 367 -36.21 -41.78 -27.62
CA ALA A 367 -35.85 -43.10 -27.09
C ALA A 367 -37.07 -43.99 -26.78
N ASP A 368 -38.30 -43.43 -26.82
CA ASP A 368 -39.54 -44.12 -26.45
C ASP A 368 -40.49 -44.34 -27.66
N GLU A 369 -39.99 -44.26 -28.91
CA GLU A 369 -40.73 -44.75 -30.08
C GLU A 369 -40.47 -46.27 -30.31
N PRO A 370 -41.43 -47.16 -30.01
CA PRO A 370 -41.30 -48.59 -30.31
C PRO A 370 -41.48 -48.87 -31.80
N GLY A 371 -40.48 -49.57 -32.37
CA GLY A 371 -40.50 -50.06 -33.74
C GLY A 371 -41.75 -50.86 -34.09
N LYS A 372 -42.50 -50.38 -35.07
CA LYS A 372 -43.52 -51.12 -35.81
C LYS A 372 -43.06 -51.26 -37.26
N ASP A 373 -42.32 -52.33 -37.54
CA ASP A 373 -42.61 -53.17 -38.71
C ASP A 373 -41.78 -54.47 -38.66
N ARG A 374 -42.47 -55.59 -38.38
CA ARG A 374 -42.04 -56.92 -38.80
C ARG A 374 -43.12 -57.45 -39.73
N PRO A 375 -42.80 -57.81 -40.99
CA PRO A 375 -43.77 -58.45 -41.86
C PRO A 375 -44.09 -59.87 -41.35
N LYS A 376 -45.37 -60.22 -41.33
CA LYS A 376 -45.83 -61.59 -41.04
C LYS A 376 -45.64 -62.46 -42.28
N LEU A 377 -44.89 -63.55 -42.11
CA LEU A 377 -44.88 -64.71 -43.00
C LEU A 377 -46.29 -65.33 -43.00
N THR A 378 -46.87 -65.55 -44.18
CA THR A 378 -47.99 -66.50 -44.34
C THR A 378 -47.61 -67.47 -45.46
N VAL A 379 -47.91 -68.74 -45.19
CA VAL A 379 -47.64 -69.96 -45.97
C VAL A 379 -48.21 -69.90 -47.38
#